data_AF-A0A7R9Y9A7-F1
#
_entry.id   AF-A0A7R9Y9A7-F1
#
_cell.length_a   1.000
_cell.length_b   1.000
_cell.length_c   1.000
_cell.angle_alpha   90.00
_cell.angle_beta   90.00
_cell.angle_gamma   90.00
#
_symmetry.space_group_name_H-M   'P 1'
#
loop_
_entity.id
_entity.type
_entity.pdbx_description
1 polymer ?
#
loop_
_entity_poly.entity_id
_entity_poly.type
_entity_poly.pdbx_seq_one_letter_code
_entity_poly.pdbx_strand_id
1 'polypeptide(L)'
;LEHLNAASFGATAAHLRPPLASDMGVPAFFRWLSERYPKILVDLIEAKSADPHIPLDVCAPNPNGVEFDNLYIDMNGIIHPCSHPEDRPAPKSEEEMFCNVCYYVD
;
A
#
# COMPACT_ATOMS: atom_id res chain seq x y z
N LEU A 1 23.51 -43.04 -3.07
CA LEU A 1 22.04 -43.00 -3.14
C LEU A 1 21.61 -41.61 -2.71
N GLU A 2 21.36 -40.62 -3.54
CA GLU A 2 21.39 -40.44 -4.98
C GLU A 2 21.80 -38.98 -5.22
N HIS A 3 22.51 -38.77 -6.32
CA HIS A 3 22.86 -37.45 -6.83
C HIS A 3 21.57 -36.73 -7.27
N LEU A 4 21.15 -35.70 -6.54
CA LEU A 4 20.19 -34.73 -7.09
C LEU A 4 20.95 -33.85 -8.08
N ASN A 5 20.79 -34.26 -9.33
CA ASN A 5 21.32 -33.72 -10.55
C ASN A 5 20.96 -32.24 -10.70
N ALA A 6 21.96 -31.37 -10.82
CA ALA A 6 21.80 -29.93 -11.11
C ALA A 6 21.23 -29.64 -12.51
N ALA A 7 20.88 -30.68 -13.29
CA ALA A 7 20.43 -30.57 -14.68
C ALA A 7 18.91 -30.45 -14.87
N SER A 8 18.08 -30.40 -13.81
CA SER A 8 16.62 -30.21 -13.94
C SER A 8 16.13 -28.77 -13.77
N PHE A 9 17.02 -27.81 -13.50
CA PHE A 9 16.69 -26.38 -13.38
C PHE A 9 16.62 -25.62 -14.73
N GLY A 10 16.56 -26.34 -15.85
CA GLY A 10 16.44 -25.76 -17.19
C GLY A 10 14.98 -25.69 -17.67
N ALA A 11 14.18 -24.74 -17.14
CA ALA A 11 12.98 -24.18 -17.82
C ALA A 11 12.14 -23.23 -16.93
N THR A 12 12.31 -23.21 -15.61
CA THR A 12 11.34 -22.56 -14.70
C THR A 12 11.79 -21.25 -14.05
N ALA A 13 13.05 -20.86 -14.19
CA ALA A 13 13.58 -19.63 -13.58
C ALA A 13 13.12 -18.33 -14.27
N ALA A 14 12.70 -18.40 -15.54
CA ALA A 14 12.27 -17.22 -16.30
C ALA A 14 10.97 -16.62 -15.76
N HIS A 15 10.08 -17.45 -15.20
CA HIS A 15 8.79 -17.02 -14.64
C HIS A 15 8.88 -16.45 -13.22
N LEU A 16 10.07 -16.52 -12.62
CA LEU A 16 10.39 -15.97 -11.30
C LEU A 16 11.22 -14.68 -11.40
N ARG A 17 11.66 -14.30 -12.61
CA ARG A 17 12.42 -13.06 -12.81
C ARG A 17 11.44 -11.89 -12.87
N PRO A 18 11.52 -10.92 -11.94
CA PRO A 18 10.80 -9.68 -12.13
C PRO A 18 11.32 -9.03 -13.43
N PRO A 19 10.47 -8.33 -14.20
CA PRO A 19 10.93 -7.60 -15.37
C PRO A 19 11.93 -6.51 -14.93
N LEU A 20 12.87 -6.14 -15.80
CA LEU A 20 13.98 -5.26 -15.44
C LEU A 20 13.44 -3.93 -14.88
N ALA A 21 13.92 -3.55 -13.69
CA ALA A 21 13.42 -2.43 -12.89
C ALA A 21 13.53 -1.05 -13.56
N SER A 22 14.25 -0.93 -14.68
CA SER A 22 14.38 0.32 -15.44
C SER A 22 13.12 0.69 -16.25
N ASP A 23 12.26 -0.30 -16.57
CA ASP A 23 11.13 -0.12 -17.49
C ASP A 23 9.75 -0.20 -16.80
N MET A 24 9.72 -0.38 -15.48
CA MET A 24 8.48 -0.58 -14.74
C MET A 24 8.27 0.52 -13.70
N GLY A 25 7.34 1.42 -13.98
CA GLY A 25 6.78 2.28 -12.94
C GLY A 25 6.02 1.46 -11.87
N VAL A 26 5.73 2.09 -10.74
CA VAL A 26 4.99 1.50 -9.61
C VAL A 26 3.75 0.69 -10.05
N PRO A 27 2.89 1.16 -10.97
CA PRO A 27 1.69 0.42 -11.37
C PRO A 27 2.00 -0.92 -12.07
N ALA A 28 3.05 -0.95 -12.88
CA ALA A 28 3.40 -2.16 -13.63
C ALA A 28 3.99 -3.23 -12.69
N PHE A 29 4.82 -2.82 -11.73
CA PHE A 29 5.36 -3.72 -10.72
C PHE A 29 4.27 -4.26 -9.80
N PHE A 30 3.36 -3.41 -9.34
CA PHE A 30 2.22 -3.80 -8.52
C PHE A 30 1.32 -4.82 -9.25
N ARG A 31 1.01 -4.58 -10.53
CA ARG A 31 0.23 -5.52 -11.36
C ARG A 31 0.91 -6.88 -11.48
N TRP A 32 2.22 -6.91 -11.73
CA TRP A 32 2.97 -8.17 -11.81
C TRP A 32 2.91 -8.95 -10.49
N LEU A 33 3.06 -8.23 -9.37
CA LEU A 33 3.02 -8.81 -8.02
C LEU A 33 1.63 -9.40 -7.71
N SER A 34 0.56 -8.67 -8.02
CA SER A 34 -0.82 -9.06 -7.73
C SER A 34 -1.30 -10.22 -8.60
N GLU A 35 -0.95 -10.24 -9.89
CA GLU A 35 -1.24 -11.36 -10.80
C GLU A 35 -0.51 -12.65 -10.35
N ARG A 36 0.72 -12.52 -9.85
CA ARG A 36 1.55 -13.67 -9.48
C ARG A 36 1.23 -14.25 -8.10
N TYR A 37 0.92 -13.40 -7.14
CA TYR A 37 0.65 -13.77 -5.76
C TYR A 37 -0.66 -13.14 -5.26
N PRO A 38 -1.82 -13.62 -5.70
CA PRO A 38 -3.11 -12.96 -5.43
C PRO A 38 -3.47 -12.86 -3.94
N LYS A 39 -2.84 -13.68 -3.08
CA LYS A 39 -3.10 -13.70 -1.63
C LYS A 39 -2.45 -12.54 -0.85
N ILE A 40 -1.56 -11.77 -1.47
CA ILE A 40 -0.89 -10.65 -0.79
C ILE A 40 -1.77 -9.41 -0.73
N LEU A 41 -2.77 -9.32 -1.61
CA LEU A 41 -3.74 -8.25 -1.61
C LEU A 41 -4.90 -8.64 -0.70
N VAL A 42 -5.13 -7.80 0.30
CA VAL A 42 -6.24 -7.93 1.23
C VAL A 42 -6.91 -6.57 1.29
N ASP A 43 -8.23 -6.55 1.12
CA ASP A 43 -9.00 -5.32 1.23
C ASP A 43 -9.02 -4.87 2.69
N LEU A 44 -8.74 -3.58 2.91
CA LEU A 44 -8.77 -2.97 4.22
C LEU A 44 -10.22 -2.79 4.67
N ILE A 45 -10.53 -3.25 5.88
CA ILE A 45 -11.81 -2.98 6.54
C ILE A 45 -11.64 -1.75 7.43
N GLU A 46 -12.33 -0.68 7.07
CA GLU A 46 -12.42 0.54 7.89
C GLU A 46 -13.55 0.42 8.90
N ALA A 47 -13.25 0.67 10.17
CA ALA A 47 -14.31 0.80 11.17
C ALA A 47 -15.04 2.13 10.99
N LYS A 48 -16.37 2.07 10.94
CA LYS A 48 -17.23 3.24 10.76
C LYS A 48 -18.13 3.40 11.98
N SER A 49 -18.20 4.61 12.52
CA SER A 49 -19.21 4.96 13.52
C SER A 49 -20.59 5.06 12.88
N ALA A 50 -21.63 4.68 13.62
CA ALA A 50 -23.02 4.81 13.15
C ALA A 50 -23.46 6.28 13.06
N ASP A 51 -22.79 7.16 13.80
CA ASP A 51 -22.98 8.61 13.77
C ASP A 51 -21.61 9.26 13.47
N PRO A 52 -21.48 10.05 12.39
CA PRO A 52 -20.25 10.76 12.04
C PRO A 52 -19.71 11.69 13.13
N HIS A 53 -20.55 12.08 14.10
CA HIS A 53 -20.16 12.94 15.21
C HIS A 53 -19.55 12.20 16.39
N ILE A 54 -19.60 10.85 16.40
CA ILE A 54 -18.98 10.03 17.43
C ILE A 54 -17.58 9.62 16.94
N PRO A 55 -16.51 9.98 17.66
CA PRO A 55 -15.15 9.55 17.34
C PRO A 55 -15.05 8.02 17.34
N LEU A 56 -14.25 7.48 16.43
CA LEU A 56 -13.98 6.06 16.39
C LEU A 56 -13.19 5.62 17.63
N ASP A 57 -13.58 4.51 18.25
CA ASP A 57 -12.81 3.91 19.33
C ASP A 57 -11.60 3.16 18.75
N VAL A 58 -10.46 3.85 18.72
CA VAL A 58 -9.17 3.29 18.24
C VAL A 58 -8.54 2.29 19.22
N CYS A 59 -9.07 2.16 20.43
CA CYS A 59 -8.62 1.17 21.41
C CYS A 59 -9.36 -0.17 21.25
N ALA A 60 -10.43 -0.22 20.45
CA ALA A 60 -11.11 -1.45 20.10
C ALA A 60 -10.21 -2.34 19.23
N PRO A 61 -10.40 -3.67 19.23
CA PRO A 61 -9.66 -4.58 18.36
C PRO A 61 -9.77 -4.18 16.87
N ASN A 62 -8.67 -4.28 16.14
CA ASN A 62 -8.64 -3.94 14.72
C ASN A 62 -9.63 -4.82 13.93
N PRO A 63 -10.56 -4.23 13.14
CA PRO A 63 -11.55 -4.99 12.36
C PRO A 63 -10.93 -5.92 11.31
N ASN A 64 -9.67 -5.70 10.93
CA ASN A 64 -8.91 -6.56 10.01
C ASN A 64 -8.42 -7.85 10.68
N GLY A 65 -8.61 -8.01 12.01
CA GLY A 65 -8.22 -9.20 12.76
C GLY A 65 -6.71 -9.35 12.99
N VAL A 66 -5.93 -8.34 12.62
CA VAL A 66 -4.48 -8.28 12.79
C VAL A 66 -4.13 -6.97 13.48
N GLU A 67 -3.39 -7.07 14.58
CA GLU A 67 -2.86 -5.91 15.29
C GLU A 67 -1.47 -5.54 14.77
N PHE A 68 -1.15 -4.26 14.78
CA PHE A 68 0.13 -3.74 14.31
C PHE A 68 0.82 -2.94 15.44
N ASP A 69 2.08 -3.28 15.73
CA ASP A 69 2.85 -2.58 16.77
C ASP A 69 3.50 -1.28 16.25
N ASN A 70 3.92 -1.29 14.97
CA ASN A 70 4.67 -0.19 14.37
C ASN A 70 4.04 0.21 13.04
N LEU A 71 3.72 1.49 12.89
CA LEU A 71 3.25 2.11 11.65
C LEU A 71 4.34 3.06 11.13
N TYR A 72 4.77 2.85 9.89
CA TYR A 72 5.75 3.70 9.21
C TYR A 72 5.04 4.53 8.14
N ILE A 73 5.26 5.84 8.17
CA ILE A 73 4.58 6.78 7.28
C ILE A 73 5.62 7.41 6.35
N ASP A 74 5.46 7.24 5.04
CA ASP A 74 6.19 8.02 4.04
C ASP A 74 5.48 9.35 3.82
N MET A 75 5.97 10.40 4.49
CA MET A 75 5.40 11.74 4.40
C MET A 75 5.46 12.30 2.97
N ASN A 76 6.44 11.92 2.15
CA ASN A 76 6.50 12.39 0.77
C ASN A 76 5.33 11.83 -0.04
N GLY A 77 4.95 10.58 0.24
CA GLY A 77 3.79 9.92 -0.34
C GLY A 77 2.46 10.58 0.01
N ILE A 78 2.37 11.31 1.13
CA ILE A 78 1.16 12.03 1.58
C ILE A 78 1.17 13.49 1.11
N ILE A 79 2.29 14.19 1.29
CA ILE A 79 2.41 15.62 0.96
C ILE A 79 2.20 15.86 -0.54
N HIS A 80 2.67 14.95 -1.40
CA HIS A 80 2.52 15.11 -2.85
C HIS A 80 1.04 15.13 -3.28
N PRO A 81 0.19 14.13 -2.94
CA PRO A 81 -1.26 14.21 -3.16
C PRO A 81 -1.96 15.38 -2.45
N CYS A 82 -1.51 15.80 -1.25
CA CYS A 82 -2.13 16.91 -0.53
C CYS A 82 -1.81 18.28 -1.12
N SER A 83 -0.68 18.43 -1.83
CA SER A 83 -0.27 19.67 -2.49
C SER A 83 -0.78 19.79 -3.93
N HIS A 84 -0.91 18.66 -4.64
CA HIS A 84 -1.38 18.62 -6.03
C HIS A 84 -2.40 17.49 -6.22
N PRO A 85 -3.60 17.62 -5.61
CA PRO A 85 -4.64 16.61 -5.75
C PRO A 85 -5.18 16.56 -7.19
N GLU A 86 -5.47 15.35 -7.70
CA GLU A 86 -6.03 15.16 -9.04
C GLU A 86 -7.53 15.48 -9.11
N ASP A 87 -8.27 15.26 -8.01
CA ASP A 87 -9.74 15.35 -7.97
C ASP A 87 -10.30 16.66 -7.36
N ARG A 88 -9.44 17.50 -6.77
CA ARG A 88 -9.84 18.76 -6.10
C ARG A 88 -8.84 19.88 -6.44
N PRO A 89 -9.21 21.16 -6.30
CA PRO A 89 -8.25 22.25 -6.51
C PRO A 89 -7.07 22.15 -5.53
N ALA A 90 -5.89 22.58 -5.98
CA ALA A 90 -4.72 22.69 -5.14
C ALA A 90 -4.99 23.65 -3.96
N PRO A 91 -4.42 23.35 -2.76
CA PRO A 91 -4.57 24.21 -1.59
C PRO A 91 -4.06 25.62 -1.88
N LYS A 92 -4.75 26.62 -1.37
CA LYS A 92 -4.45 28.04 -1.63
C LYS A 92 -3.36 28.59 -0.71
N SER A 93 -3.12 27.92 0.41
CA SER A 93 -2.10 28.28 1.39
C SER A 93 -1.42 27.03 1.96
N GLU A 94 -0.24 27.25 2.55
CA GLU A 94 0.50 26.21 3.26
C GLU A 94 -0.28 25.66 4.46
N GLU A 95 -1.03 26.52 5.14
CA GLU A 95 -1.89 26.15 6.27
C GLU A 95 -3.00 25.18 5.86
N GLU A 96 -3.63 25.40 4.70
CA GLU A 96 -4.61 24.46 4.15
C GLU A 96 -3.97 23.12 3.75
N MET A 97 -2.75 23.15 3.21
CA MET A 97 -1.98 21.95 2.91
C MET A 97 -1.67 21.15 4.18
N PHE A 98 -1.24 21.81 5.27
CA PHE A 98 -0.99 21.12 6.54
C PHE A 98 -2.26 20.53 7.14
N CYS A 99 -3.38 21.26 7.13
CA CYS A 99 -4.67 20.71 7.56
C CYS A 99 -5.07 19.47 6.74
N ASN A 100 -4.84 19.48 5.43
CA ASN A 100 -5.10 18.33 4.57
C ASN A 100 -4.20 17.13 4.89
N VAL A 101 -2.93 17.36 5.21
CA VAL A 101 -2.00 16.29 5.63
C VAL A 101 -2.42 15.72 6.98
N CYS A 102 -2.77 16.57 7.95
CA CYS A 102 -3.29 16.12 9.24
C CYS A 102 -4.55 15.27 9.07
N TYR A 103 -5.49 15.72 8.24
CA TYR A 103 -6.72 14.95 7.96
C TYR A 103 -6.47 13.62 7.24
N TYR A 104 -5.39 13.50 6.46
CA TYR A 104 -5.04 12.24 5.80
C TYR A 104 -4.41 11.22 6.75
N VAL A 105 -3.73 11.70 7.81
CA VAL A 105 -3.05 10.84 8.80
C VAL A 105 -3.98 10.44 9.94
N ASP A 106 -5.01 11.24 10.21
CA ASP A 106 -6.07 11.00 11.20
C ASP A 106 -7.07 9.92 10.73
#